data_AF-A0A9R0QPM9-F1
#
_entry.id   AF-A0A9R0QPM9-F1
#
_cell.length_a   1.000
_cell.length_b   1.000
_cell.length_c   1.000
_cell.angle_alpha   90.00
_cell.angle_beta   90.00
_cell.angle_gamma   90.00
#
_symmetry.space_group_name_H-M   'P 1'
#
loop_
_entity.id
_entity.type
_entity.pdbx_description
1 polymer ?
#
loop_
_entity_poly.entity_id
_entity_poly.type
_entity_poly.pdbx_seq_one_letter_code
_entity_poly.pdbx_strand_id
1 'polypeptide(L)'
;MQRMMYEEASQVANDAVSSIRTVASFSAEEKVMDLYNKKCEGPLQTGIRTGIISGIGFGVSFFLLFGVYAASFYAGARLVEDKKTTFPKVFRVFLALTMAAIGVSHTSTLTSDSSRARSAVSSIFAIVDRKSMIDPSDDAGVNVEPLRGDIEFRHVRFRYPTRPDIQIFEDLCLTIQSGKTVALVGESGSGKSTAIALLQRFYDPDAGHILLDGVDIQKFQVRWLRQQMGLVSQEPALFNDTIRANIAYGKEAEATESDIVSAAQLANAHKFISSLQQGYDTVVGERGAQLSGGQKQRVAIARAVAKDPRILLLDEATSALDAESERAVQDALDRVAASRTTVVVAHRLSTVRGADVIAVVKDGAIVERGTHDALIAVKGGAYASLVALHSASASS
;
A
#
# COMPACT_ATOMS: atom_id res chain seq x y z
N MET A 1 -25.40 -17.26 -3.85
CA MET A 1 -25.86 -17.46 -5.25
C MET A 1 -26.49 -16.19 -5.82
N GLN A 2 -27.56 -15.63 -5.23
CA GLN A 2 -28.17 -14.37 -5.70
C GLN A 2 -27.20 -13.17 -5.73
N ARG A 3 -26.32 -13.04 -4.72
CA ARG A 3 -25.25 -12.01 -4.71
C ARG A 3 -24.25 -12.15 -5.86
N MET A 4 -23.89 -13.38 -6.25
CA MET A 4 -22.99 -13.63 -7.39
C MET A 4 -23.68 -13.37 -8.74
N MET A 5 -25.00 -13.55 -8.83
CA MET A 5 -25.74 -13.28 -10.07
C MET A 5 -25.92 -11.77 -10.34
N TYR A 6 -26.00 -10.94 -9.29
CA TYR A 6 -25.99 -9.49 -9.44
C TYR A 6 -24.59 -8.91 -9.68
N GLU A 7 -23.54 -9.69 -9.46
CA GLU A 7 -22.16 -9.25 -9.61
C GLU A 7 -21.86 -8.85 -11.06
N GLU A 8 -22.32 -9.64 -12.04
CA GLU A 8 -22.14 -9.33 -13.46
C GLU A 8 -22.89 -8.05 -13.89
N ALA A 9 -24.14 -7.86 -13.42
CA ALA A 9 -24.89 -6.65 -13.71
C ALA A 9 -24.25 -5.42 -13.03
N SER A 10 -23.82 -5.58 -11.78
CA SER A 10 -23.12 -4.54 -11.04
C SER A 10 -21.78 -4.18 -11.67
N GLN A 11 -21.07 -5.15 -12.26
CA GLN A 11 -19.82 -4.91 -12.97
C GLN A 11 -20.07 -4.07 -14.23
N VAL A 12 -21.08 -4.42 -15.03
CA VAL A 12 -21.48 -3.61 -16.21
C VAL A 12 -21.81 -2.18 -15.81
N ALA A 13 -22.55 -1.99 -14.72
CA ALA A 13 -22.87 -0.65 -14.21
C ALA A 13 -21.61 0.08 -13.72
N ASN A 14 -20.71 -0.60 -13.00
CA ASN A 14 -19.49 0.00 -12.47
C ASN A 14 -18.52 0.40 -13.60
N ASP A 15 -18.34 -0.44 -14.61
CA ASP A 15 -17.52 -0.16 -15.80
C ASP A 15 -18.09 1.03 -16.59
N ALA A 16 -19.42 1.08 -16.74
CA ALA A 16 -20.09 2.18 -17.42
C ALA A 16 -19.97 3.51 -16.67
N VAL A 17 -20.13 3.51 -15.34
CA VAL A 17 -20.05 4.73 -14.52
C VAL A 17 -18.60 5.20 -14.41
N SER A 18 -17.65 4.30 -14.15
CA SER A 18 -16.23 4.64 -14.10
C SER A 18 -15.71 5.18 -15.44
N SER A 19 -16.27 4.72 -16.55
CA SER A 19 -15.91 5.13 -17.91
C SER A 19 -16.98 5.96 -18.62
N ILE A 20 -17.78 6.76 -17.88
CA ILE A 20 -18.97 7.44 -18.42
C ILE A 20 -18.67 8.35 -19.60
N ARG A 21 -17.50 9.02 -19.60
CA ARG A 21 -17.06 9.87 -20.72
C ARG A 21 -16.86 9.07 -21.99
N THR A 22 -16.32 7.85 -21.88
CA THR A 22 -16.13 6.96 -23.02
C THR A 22 -17.47 6.51 -23.57
N VAL A 23 -18.39 6.03 -22.71
CA VAL A 23 -19.74 5.62 -23.13
C VAL A 23 -20.46 6.75 -23.88
N ALA A 24 -20.43 7.96 -23.33
CA ALA A 24 -21.06 9.14 -23.94
C ALA A 24 -20.37 9.57 -25.25
N SER A 25 -19.03 9.51 -25.31
CA SER A 25 -18.27 9.88 -26.53
C SER A 25 -18.57 8.98 -27.73
N PHE A 26 -18.97 7.72 -27.48
CA PHE A 26 -19.39 6.77 -28.50
C PHE A 26 -20.91 6.66 -28.64
N SER A 27 -21.68 7.50 -27.91
CA SER A 27 -23.15 7.47 -27.86
C SER A 27 -23.72 6.06 -27.66
N ALA A 28 -23.08 5.29 -26.76
CA ALA A 28 -23.37 3.88 -26.53
C ALA A 28 -24.26 3.62 -25.31
N GLU A 29 -24.95 4.65 -24.80
CA GLU A 29 -25.76 4.60 -23.58
C GLU A 29 -26.85 3.52 -23.67
N GLU A 30 -27.62 3.49 -24.76
CA GLU A 30 -28.67 2.48 -24.96
C GLU A 30 -28.10 1.06 -24.98
N LYS A 31 -26.96 0.87 -25.67
CA LYS A 31 -26.30 -0.44 -25.75
C LYS A 31 -25.85 -0.95 -24.38
N VAL A 32 -25.36 -0.06 -23.52
CA VAL A 32 -24.97 -0.39 -22.14
C VAL A 32 -26.20 -0.69 -21.28
N MET A 33 -27.28 0.09 -21.44
CA MET A 33 -28.54 -0.14 -20.72
C MET A 33 -29.17 -1.48 -21.11
N ASP A 34 -29.18 -1.84 -22.38
CA ASP A 34 -29.67 -3.14 -22.85
C ASP A 34 -28.84 -4.30 -22.31
N LEU A 35 -27.50 -4.14 -22.28
CA LEU A 35 -26.62 -5.14 -21.69
C LEU A 35 -26.89 -5.32 -20.20
N TYR A 36 -27.06 -4.23 -19.45
CA TYR A 36 -27.40 -4.26 -18.02
C TYR A 36 -28.76 -4.93 -17.78
N ASN A 37 -29.79 -4.57 -18.55
CA ASN A 37 -31.12 -5.16 -18.46
C ASN A 37 -31.07 -6.67 -18.70
N LYS A 38 -30.37 -7.10 -19.76
CA LYS A 38 -30.18 -8.52 -20.08
C LYS A 38 -29.47 -9.28 -18.96
N LYS A 39 -28.49 -8.66 -18.30
CA LYS A 39 -27.80 -9.25 -17.14
C LYS A 39 -28.69 -9.29 -15.89
N CYS A 40 -29.69 -8.41 -15.77
CA CYS A 40 -30.64 -8.38 -14.67
C CYS A 40 -31.80 -9.40 -14.81
N GLU A 41 -32.09 -9.92 -16.01
CA GLU A 41 -33.18 -10.89 -16.23
C GLU A 41 -33.02 -12.17 -15.40
N GLY A 42 -31.81 -12.74 -15.39
CA GLY A 42 -31.50 -13.95 -14.61
C GLY A 42 -31.72 -13.77 -13.09
N PRO A 43 -31.11 -12.74 -12.48
CA PRO A 43 -31.38 -12.37 -11.08
C PRO A 43 -32.85 -12.11 -10.78
N LEU A 44 -33.57 -11.43 -11.69
CA LEU A 44 -35.00 -11.12 -11.53
C LEU A 44 -35.85 -12.40 -11.48
N GLN A 45 -35.69 -13.29 -12.45
CA GLN A 45 -36.43 -14.56 -12.49
C GLN A 45 -36.13 -15.43 -11.25
N THR A 46 -34.87 -15.46 -10.84
CA THR A 46 -34.44 -16.18 -9.62
C THR A 46 -35.04 -15.56 -8.37
N GLY A 47 -35.10 -14.21 -8.31
CA GLY A 47 -35.74 -13.46 -7.24
C GLY A 47 -37.23 -13.76 -7.13
N ILE A 48 -37.95 -13.77 -8.26
CA ILE A 48 -39.38 -14.12 -8.31
C ILE A 48 -39.60 -15.56 -7.81
N ARG A 49 -38.82 -16.53 -8.32
CA ARG A 49 -38.92 -17.93 -7.89
C ARG A 49 -38.65 -18.09 -6.39
N THR A 50 -37.61 -17.42 -5.89
CA THR A 50 -37.27 -17.43 -4.46
C THR A 50 -38.38 -16.78 -3.63
N GLY A 51 -38.97 -15.70 -4.11
CA GLY A 51 -40.10 -15.02 -3.48
C GLY A 51 -41.32 -15.93 -3.35
N ILE A 52 -41.68 -16.65 -4.42
CA ILE A 52 -42.80 -17.60 -4.40
C ILE A 52 -42.54 -18.74 -3.42
N ILE A 53 -41.35 -19.35 -3.46
CA ILE A 53 -40.97 -20.45 -2.56
C ILE A 53 -41.00 -19.98 -1.10
N SER A 54 -40.43 -18.80 -0.82
CA SER A 54 -40.41 -18.21 0.52
C SER A 54 -41.81 -17.85 1.00
N GLY A 55 -42.65 -17.30 0.12
CA GLY A 55 -44.04 -16.96 0.41
C GLY A 55 -44.91 -18.18 0.73
N ILE A 56 -44.78 -19.27 -0.03
CA ILE A 56 -45.45 -20.54 0.27
C ILE A 56 -44.97 -21.09 1.60
N GLY A 57 -43.65 -21.12 1.85
CA GLY A 57 -43.08 -21.58 3.11
C GLY A 57 -43.59 -20.78 4.31
N PHE A 58 -43.67 -19.45 4.16
CA PHE A 58 -44.23 -18.56 5.18
C PHE A 58 -45.72 -18.84 5.42
N GLY A 59 -46.52 -18.95 4.35
CA GLY A 59 -47.95 -19.24 4.45
C GLY A 59 -48.24 -20.59 5.13
N VAL A 60 -47.52 -21.65 4.73
CA VAL A 60 -47.63 -22.98 5.36
C VAL A 60 -47.26 -22.93 6.84
N SER A 61 -46.21 -22.18 7.20
CA SER A 61 -45.79 -22.03 8.60
C SER A 61 -46.86 -21.36 9.46
N PHE A 62 -47.51 -20.30 8.95
CA PHE A 62 -48.61 -19.64 9.65
C PHE A 62 -49.86 -20.51 9.74
N PHE A 63 -50.18 -21.25 8.67
CA PHE A 63 -51.30 -22.19 8.69
C PHE A 63 -51.11 -23.27 9.76
N LEU A 64 -49.91 -23.87 9.87
CA LEU A 64 -49.59 -24.84 10.91
C LEU A 64 -49.66 -24.24 12.31
N LEU A 65 -49.16 -23.01 12.51
CA LEU A 65 -49.23 -22.31 13.79
C LEU A 65 -50.68 -22.15 14.27
N PHE A 66 -51.56 -21.60 13.42
CA PHE A 66 -52.97 -21.44 13.77
C PHE A 66 -53.70 -22.78 13.88
N GLY A 67 -53.29 -23.79 13.10
CA GLY A 67 -53.79 -25.16 13.23
C GLY A 67 -53.51 -25.76 14.60
N VAL A 68 -52.28 -25.59 15.12
CA VAL A 68 -51.90 -26.02 16.47
C VAL A 68 -52.71 -25.27 17.54
N TYR A 69 -52.95 -23.97 17.36
CA TYR A 69 -53.77 -23.19 18.29
C TYR A 69 -55.22 -23.70 18.32
N ALA A 70 -55.82 -23.89 17.14
CA ALA A 70 -57.18 -24.41 17.03
C ALA A 70 -57.32 -25.80 17.65
N ALA A 71 -56.38 -26.72 17.36
CA ALA A 71 -56.36 -28.06 17.95
C ALA A 71 -56.19 -28.03 19.47
N SER A 72 -55.29 -27.17 19.98
CA SER A 72 -55.03 -27.03 21.42
C SER A 72 -56.25 -26.50 22.17
N PHE A 73 -56.93 -25.49 21.62
CA PHE A 73 -58.16 -24.97 22.22
C PHE A 73 -59.34 -25.93 22.11
N TYR A 74 -59.47 -26.65 20.99
CA TYR A 74 -60.52 -27.67 20.84
C TYR A 74 -60.35 -28.81 21.86
N ALA A 75 -59.14 -29.36 21.97
CA ALA A 75 -58.83 -30.40 22.96
C ALA A 75 -59.00 -29.87 24.38
N GLY A 76 -58.54 -28.64 24.64
CA GLY A 76 -58.73 -27.96 25.92
C GLY A 76 -60.20 -27.80 26.30
N ALA A 77 -61.06 -27.40 25.36
CA ALA A 77 -62.50 -27.24 25.57
C ALA A 77 -63.18 -28.58 25.91
N ARG A 78 -62.89 -29.65 25.16
CA ARG A 78 -63.37 -31.01 25.44
C ARG A 78 -62.97 -31.49 26.84
N LEU A 79 -61.74 -31.25 27.27
CA LEU A 79 -61.27 -31.64 28.60
C LEU A 79 -61.96 -30.87 29.74
N VAL A 80 -62.34 -29.61 29.49
CA VAL A 80 -63.11 -28.81 30.45
C VAL A 80 -64.55 -29.29 30.51
N GLU A 81 -65.16 -29.61 29.36
CA GLU A 81 -66.51 -30.18 29.26
C GLU A 81 -66.62 -31.52 30.00
N ASP A 82 -65.63 -32.41 29.84
CA ASP A 82 -65.50 -33.68 30.55
C ASP A 82 -65.19 -33.54 32.06
N LYS A 83 -65.08 -32.31 32.58
CA LYS A 83 -64.70 -31.98 33.97
C LYS A 83 -63.33 -32.54 34.41
N LYS A 84 -62.45 -32.85 33.46
CA LYS A 84 -61.08 -33.34 33.73
C LYS A 84 -60.10 -32.22 34.07
N THR A 85 -60.42 -30.97 33.69
CA THR A 85 -59.58 -29.78 33.97
C THR A 85 -60.44 -28.51 34.06
N THR A 86 -59.81 -27.37 34.35
CA THR A 86 -60.45 -26.04 34.40
C THR A 86 -59.88 -25.12 33.34
N PHE A 87 -60.68 -24.15 32.86
CA PHE A 87 -60.27 -23.17 31.85
C PHE A 87 -58.95 -22.45 32.20
N PRO A 88 -58.73 -21.93 33.44
CA PRO A 88 -57.47 -21.27 33.78
C PRO A 88 -56.25 -22.19 33.67
N LYS A 89 -56.39 -23.50 33.96
CA LYS A 89 -55.29 -24.46 33.85
C LYS A 89 -54.90 -24.71 32.40
N VAL A 90 -55.88 -24.89 31.51
CA VAL A 90 -55.64 -25.07 30.07
C VAL A 90 -54.94 -23.84 29.50
N PHE A 91 -55.46 -22.64 29.81
CA PHE A 91 -54.87 -21.39 29.32
C PHE A 91 -53.45 -21.19 29.82
N ARG A 92 -53.17 -21.50 31.10
CA ARG A 92 -51.83 -21.41 31.68
C ARG A 92 -50.83 -22.34 30.99
N VAL A 93 -51.22 -23.59 30.71
CA VAL A 93 -50.35 -24.55 30.02
C VAL A 93 -50.07 -24.11 28.58
N PHE A 94 -51.10 -23.68 27.86
CA PHE A 94 -50.95 -23.17 26.50
C PHE A 94 -49.97 -21.99 26.43
N LEU A 95 -50.17 -20.98 27.30
CA LEU A 95 -49.33 -19.78 27.32
C LEU A 95 -47.88 -20.12 27.71
N ALA A 96 -47.69 -20.98 28.72
CA ALA A 96 -46.35 -21.41 29.15
C ALA A 96 -45.58 -22.15 28.05
N LEU A 97 -46.22 -23.10 27.36
CA LEU A 97 -45.61 -23.85 26.26
C LEU A 97 -45.29 -22.95 25.07
N THR A 98 -46.19 -22.01 24.73
CA THR A 98 -46.01 -21.08 23.61
C THR A 98 -44.84 -20.14 23.87
N MET A 99 -44.77 -19.54 25.07
CA MET A 99 -43.67 -18.67 25.45
C MET A 99 -42.33 -19.42 25.49
N ALA A 100 -42.31 -20.66 25.98
CA ALA A 100 -41.11 -21.50 25.97
C ALA A 100 -40.64 -21.80 24.54
N ALA A 101 -41.56 -22.16 23.64
CA ALA A 101 -41.24 -22.42 22.24
C ALA A 101 -40.67 -21.18 21.52
N ILE A 102 -41.26 -20.01 21.74
CA ILE A 102 -40.76 -18.73 21.22
C ILE A 102 -39.35 -18.43 21.75
N GLY A 103 -39.11 -18.62 23.05
CA GLY A 103 -37.78 -18.42 23.65
C GLY A 103 -36.70 -19.32 23.04
N VAL A 104 -37.00 -20.60 22.81
CA VAL A 104 -36.10 -21.54 22.12
C VAL A 104 -35.85 -21.08 20.67
N SER A 105 -36.89 -20.67 19.95
CA SER A 105 -36.77 -20.18 18.57
C SER A 105 -35.87 -18.95 18.48
N HIS A 106 -36.02 -17.96 19.36
CA HIS A 106 -35.14 -16.79 19.38
C HIS A 106 -33.68 -17.17 19.66
N THR A 107 -33.44 -18.11 20.58
CA THR A 107 -32.08 -18.58 20.88
C THR A 107 -31.42 -19.27 19.68
N SER A 108 -32.21 -19.99 18.86
CA SER A 108 -31.70 -20.63 17.64
C SER A 108 -31.13 -19.62 16.64
N THR A 109 -31.72 -18.42 16.53
CA THR A 109 -31.23 -17.36 15.63
C THR A 109 -29.89 -16.77 16.06
N LEU A 110 -29.55 -16.81 17.35
CA LEU A 110 -28.24 -16.35 17.86
C LEU A 110 -27.09 -17.32 17.54
N THR A 111 -27.42 -18.58 17.24
CA THR A 111 -26.42 -19.62 16.95
C THR A 111 -25.71 -19.34 15.61
N SER A 112 -26.45 -18.85 14.60
CA SER A 112 -25.85 -18.49 13.31
C SER A 112 -24.87 -17.33 13.43
N ASP A 113 -25.20 -16.33 14.24
CA ASP A 113 -24.34 -15.16 14.44
C ASP A 113 -23.07 -15.52 15.20
N SER A 114 -23.18 -16.43 16.18
CA SER A 114 -22.03 -16.96 16.91
C SER A 114 -21.02 -17.67 15.99
N SER A 115 -21.51 -18.43 15.00
CA SER A 115 -20.64 -19.10 14.03
C SER A 115 -19.91 -18.12 13.09
N ARG A 116 -20.61 -17.07 12.64
CA ARG A 116 -20.03 -16.01 11.81
C ARG A 116 -19.01 -15.19 12.60
N ALA A 117 -19.34 -14.85 13.85
CA ALA A 117 -18.44 -14.15 14.75
C ALA A 117 -17.14 -14.94 14.94
N ARG A 118 -17.21 -16.26 15.16
CA ARG A 118 -16.02 -17.11 15.27
C ARG A 118 -15.13 -17.04 14.03
N SER A 119 -15.71 -17.10 12.83
CA SER A 119 -14.93 -17.01 11.57
C SER A 119 -14.34 -15.62 11.34
N ALA A 120 -15.04 -14.55 11.72
CA ALA A 120 -14.52 -13.19 11.61
C ALA A 120 -13.36 -12.98 12.59
N VAL A 121 -13.53 -13.45 13.83
CA VAL A 121 -12.55 -13.36 14.90
C VAL A 121 -11.29 -14.16 14.60
N SER A 122 -11.39 -15.34 13.97
CA SER A 122 -10.20 -16.11 13.58
C SER A 122 -9.32 -15.37 12.60
N SER A 123 -9.89 -14.62 11.64
CA SER A 123 -9.12 -13.82 10.70
C SER A 123 -8.45 -12.62 11.36
N ILE A 124 -9.10 -12.03 12.37
CA ILE A 124 -8.52 -10.93 13.17
C ILE A 124 -7.33 -11.46 13.98
N PHE A 125 -7.49 -12.57 14.71
CA PHE A 125 -6.38 -13.16 15.48
C PHE A 125 -5.24 -13.64 14.58
N ALA A 126 -5.52 -14.15 13.38
CA ALA A 126 -4.47 -14.48 12.41
C ALA A 126 -3.60 -13.27 12.01
N ILE A 127 -4.14 -12.05 12.05
CA ILE A 127 -3.39 -10.81 11.78
C ILE A 127 -2.66 -10.34 13.05
N VAL A 128 -3.35 -10.33 14.20
CA VAL A 128 -2.80 -9.85 15.48
C VAL A 128 -1.66 -10.72 15.98
N ASP A 129 -1.79 -12.05 15.86
CA ASP A 129 -0.81 -13.02 16.37
C ASP A 129 0.33 -13.28 15.36
N ARG A 130 0.27 -12.69 14.15
CA ARG A 130 1.31 -12.86 13.13
C ARG A 130 2.60 -12.20 13.59
N LYS A 131 3.65 -13.01 13.73
CA LYS A 131 5.01 -12.52 13.98
C LYS A 131 5.67 -12.08 12.67
N SER A 132 6.12 -10.83 12.62
CA SER A 132 6.91 -10.29 11.50
C SER A 132 8.35 -10.78 11.60
N MET A 133 8.95 -11.18 10.47
CA MET A 133 10.38 -11.56 10.44
C MET A 133 11.30 -10.35 10.68
N ILE A 134 10.87 -9.17 10.22
CA ILE A 134 11.53 -7.89 10.45
C ILE A 134 10.55 -7.05 11.27
N ASP A 135 10.71 -7.07 12.59
CA ASP A 135 9.84 -6.33 13.51
C ASP A 135 10.44 -4.95 13.85
N PRO A 136 9.84 -3.83 13.40
CA PRO A 136 10.32 -2.50 13.74
C PRO A 136 10.04 -2.08 15.20
N SER A 137 9.19 -2.81 15.91
CA SER A 137 8.88 -2.60 17.33
C SER A 137 9.82 -3.37 18.26
N ASP A 138 10.66 -4.25 17.72
CA ASP A 138 11.71 -4.89 18.48
C ASP A 138 12.88 -3.90 18.70
N ASP A 139 13.14 -3.60 19.97
CA ASP A 139 14.25 -2.75 20.39
C ASP A 139 15.58 -3.54 20.49
N ALA A 140 15.57 -4.85 20.18
CA ALA A 140 16.78 -5.63 20.06
C ALA A 140 17.64 -5.17 18.87
N GLY A 141 18.95 -5.09 19.10
CA GLY A 141 19.93 -4.75 18.08
C GLY A 141 21.03 -3.85 18.62
N VAL A 142 21.96 -3.51 17.73
CA VAL A 142 23.06 -2.58 18.02
C VAL A 142 22.74 -1.23 17.40
N ASN A 143 23.02 -0.15 18.13
CA ASN A 143 23.03 1.22 17.61
C ASN A 143 24.49 1.72 17.67
N VAL A 144 25.03 2.17 16.54
CA VAL A 144 26.44 2.58 16.45
C VAL A 144 26.51 4.09 16.29
N GLU A 145 27.14 4.76 17.26
CA GLU A 145 27.39 6.20 17.20
C GLU A 145 28.88 6.50 17.45
N PRO A 146 29.54 7.33 16.61
CA PRO A 146 29.00 7.99 15.41
C PRO A 146 28.94 7.05 14.19
N LEU A 147 27.88 7.16 13.39
CA LEU A 147 27.77 6.51 12.08
C LEU A 147 28.51 7.35 11.02
N ARG A 148 29.43 6.72 10.28
CA ARG A 148 30.14 7.31 9.14
C ARG A 148 29.29 7.22 7.88
N GLY A 149 28.73 6.04 7.60
CA GLY A 149 27.87 5.81 6.44
C GLY A 149 28.59 5.10 5.28
N ASP A 150 29.57 4.23 5.58
CA ASP A 150 30.16 3.30 4.61
C ASP A 150 29.21 2.11 4.41
N ILE A 151 28.82 1.83 3.16
CA ILE A 151 27.89 0.74 2.82
C ILE A 151 28.61 -0.29 1.95
N GLU A 152 28.41 -1.57 2.25
CA GLU A 152 29.00 -2.67 1.48
C GLU A 152 28.01 -3.81 1.24
N PHE A 153 27.73 -4.12 -0.02
CA PHE A 153 27.04 -5.34 -0.44
C PHE A 153 28.11 -6.40 -0.70
N ARG A 154 28.03 -7.54 0.00
CA ARG A 154 28.94 -8.68 -0.12
C ARG A 154 28.18 -9.92 -0.59
N HIS A 155 28.37 -10.28 -1.85
CA HIS A 155 27.81 -11.48 -2.48
C HIS A 155 26.31 -11.65 -2.27
N VAL A 156 25.56 -10.55 -2.39
CA VAL A 156 24.14 -10.52 -2.07
C VAL A 156 23.33 -11.27 -3.11
N ARG A 157 22.52 -12.22 -2.63
CA ARG A 157 21.51 -12.95 -3.42
C ARG A 157 20.12 -12.62 -2.92
N PHE A 158 19.19 -12.39 -3.84
CA PHE A 158 17.83 -12.01 -3.46
C PHE A 158 16.78 -12.36 -4.51
N ARG A 159 15.63 -12.85 -4.02
CA ARG A 159 14.36 -13.05 -4.72
C ARG A 159 13.22 -12.38 -3.95
N TYR A 160 12.23 -11.86 -4.67
CA TYR A 160 11.01 -11.37 -4.01
C TYR A 160 10.13 -12.54 -3.53
N PRO A 161 9.62 -12.52 -2.29
CA PRO A 161 8.75 -13.60 -1.79
C PRO A 161 7.47 -13.82 -2.61
N THR A 162 6.98 -12.78 -3.30
CA THR A 162 5.81 -12.84 -4.18
C THR A 162 6.09 -13.52 -5.52
N ARG A 163 7.36 -13.63 -5.92
CA ARG A 163 7.81 -14.25 -7.17
C ARG A 163 9.13 -15.01 -6.94
N PRO A 164 9.08 -16.15 -6.22
CA PRO A 164 10.29 -16.88 -5.81
C PRO A 164 11.09 -17.45 -6.99
N ASP A 165 10.46 -17.64 -8.15
CA ASP A 165 11.12 -18.21 -9.34
C ASP A 165 12.03 -17.20 -10.08
N ILE A 166 11.99 -15.92 -9.72
CA ILE A 166 12.75 -14.85 -10.40
C ILE A 166 13.87 -14.37 -9.49
N GLN A 167 15.13 -14.66 -9.86
CA GLN A 167 16.29 -14.07 -9.20
C GLN A 167 16.44 -12.60 -9.60
N ILE A 168 16.57 -11.71 -8.60
CA ILE A 168 16.87 -10.30 -8.83
C ILE A 168 18.37 -10.03 -8.72
N PHE A 169 19.02 -10.56 -7.68
CA PHE A 169 20.48 -10.45 -7.49
C PHE A 169 21.11 -11.84 -7.40
N GLU A 170 22.08 -12.16 -8.25
CA GLU A 170 22.81 -13.44 -8.23
C GLU A 170 24.13 -13.36 -7.44
N ASP A 171 24.83 -12.23 -7.53
CA ASP A 171 26.08 -11.99 -6.82
C ASP A 171 26.38 -10.48 -6.76
N LEU A 172 25.53 -9.72 -6.06
CA LEU A 172 25.69 -8.28 -5.99
C LEU A 172 26.82 -7.91 -5.02
N CYS A 173 27.91 -7.36 -5.56
CA CYS A 173 29.04 -6.82 -4.82
C CYS A 173 29.22 -5.33 -5.12
N LEU A 174 29.09 -4.47 -4.10
CA LEU A 174 29.19 -3.02 -4.26
C LEU A 174 29.66 -2.35 -2.97
N THR A 175 30.62 -1.43 -3.08
CA THR A 175 31.11 -0.63 -1.94
C THR A 175 30.86 0.83 -2.18
N ILE A 176 30.20 1.50 -1.24
CA ILE A 176 29.82 2.90 -1.27
C ILE A 176 30.52 3.57 -0.09
N GLN A 177 31.45 4.47 -0.39
CA GLN A 177 32.23 5.16 0.64
C GLN A 177 31.42 6.29 1.28
N SER A 178 31.68 6.54 2.55
CA SER A 178 31.10 7.63 3.33
C SER A 178 31.21 8.97 2.60
N GLY A 179 30.09 9.69 2.48
CA GLY A 179 30.03 11.02 1.86
C GLY A 179 30.19 11.03 0.33
N LYS A 180 30.19 9.86 -0.31
CA LYS A 180 30.24 9.73 -1.78
C LYS A 180 28.86 9.45 -2.36
N THR A 181 28.67 9.90 -3.60
CA THR A 181 27.46 9.63 -4.39
C THR A 181 27.72 8.47 -5.35
N VAL A 182 26.95 7.40 -5.20
CA VAL A 182 26.98 6.24 -6.09
C VAL A 182 25.68 6.16 -6.90
N ALA A 183 25.80 6.19 -8.22
CA ALA A 183 24.69 6.01 -9.14
C ALA A 183 24.56 4.54 -9.57
N LEU A 184 23.39 3.95 -9.33
CA LEU A 184 22.98 2.65 -9.85
C LEU A 184 22.26 2.84 -11.18
N VAL A 185 22.82 2.26 -12.24
CA VAL A 185 22.27 2.32 -13.61
C VAL A 185 22.13 0.92 -14.20
N GLY A 186 21.21 0.74 -15.13
CA GLY A 186 20.92 -0.57 -15.70
C GLY A 186 19.52 -0.61 -16.32
N GLU A 187 19.23 -1.67 -17.06
CA GLU A 187 17.93 -1.85 -17.72
C GLU A 187 16.76 -1.87 -16.72
N SER A 188 15.54 -1.63 -17.21
CA SER A 188 14.36 -1.74 -16.36
C SER A 188 14.23 -3.16 -15.80
N GLY A 189 13.92 -3.28 -14.51
CA GLY A 189 13.86 -4.58 -13.83
C GLY A 189 15.20 -5.16 -13.40
N SER A 190 16.34 -4.50 -13.61
CA SER A 190 17.66 -5.01 -13.21
C SER A 190 17.94 -5.05 -11.68
N GLY A 191 16.98 -4.63 -10.85
CA GLY A 191 17.09 -4.66 -9.39
C GLY A 191 17.58 -3.37 -8.72
N LYS A 192 17.75 -2.26 -9.44
CA LYS A 192 18.26 -0.98 -8.88
C LYS A 192 17.49 -0.52 -7.63
N SER A 193 16.16 -0.40 -7.71
CA SER A 193 15.31 -0.03 -6.58
C SER A 193 15.27 -1.12 -5.49
N THR A 194 15.53 -2.38 -5.86
CA THR A 194 15.67 -3.48 -4.89
C THR A 194 16.89 -3.29 -3.99
N ALA A 195 17.99 -2.71 -4.48
CA ALA A 195 19.13 -2.37 -3.62
C ALA A 195 18.74 -1.38 -2.51
N ILE A 196 17.92 -0.37 -2.83
CA ILE A 196 17.37 0.57 -1.84
C ILE A 196 16.43 -0.15 -0.85
N ALA A 197 15.58 -1.05 -1.34
CA ALA A 197 14.65 -1.82 -0.50
C ALA A 197 15.38 -2.74 0.50
N LEU A 198 16.51 -3.34 0.09
CA LEU A 198 17.36 -4.14 0.96
C LEU A 198 18.12 -3.26 1.97
N LEU A 199 18.62 -2.09 1.58
CA LEU A 199 19.27 -1.16 2.51
C LEU A 199 18.32 -0.68 3.61
N GLN A 200 17.07 -0.37 3.26
CA GLN A 200 16.03 -0.03 4.24
C GLN A 200 15.50 -1.24 5.02
N ARG A 201 16.03 -2.43 4.73
CA ARG A 201 15.63 -3.70 5.34
C ARG A 201 14.10 -3.87 5.28
N PHE A 202 13.52 -3.61 4.11
CA PHE A 202 12.14 -4.05 3.80
C PHE A 202 12.12 -5.55 3.50
N TYR A 203 13.26 -6.07 3.05
CA TYR A 203 13.52 -7.49 2.87
C TYR A 203 14.93 -7.79 3.38
N ASP A 204 15.14 -9.01 3.85
CA ASP A 204 16.48 -9.54 4.11
C ASP A 204 16.96 -10.29 2.87
N PRO A 205 18.27 -10.27 2.56
CA PRO A 205 18.84 -11.06 1.45
C PRO A 205 18.73 -12.57 1.74
N ASP A 206 18.60 -13.38 0.69
CA ASP A 206 18.57 -14.85 0.79
C ASP A 206 19.95 -15.42 1.15
N ALA A 207 21.01 -14.77 0.65
CA ALA A 207 22.40 -15.07 0.98
C ALA A 207 23.29 -13.83 0.80
N GLY A 208 24.49 -13.88 1.37
CA GLY A 208 25.40 -12.74 1.43
C GLY A 208 25.06 -11.78 2.57
N HIS A 209 25.76 -10.64 2.61
CA HIS A 209 25.63 -9.66 3.70
C HIS A 209 25.60 -8.24 3.15
N ILE A 210 24.81 -7.39 3.79
CA ILE A 210 24.87 -5.94 3.58
C ILE A 210 25.40 -5.33 4.86
N LEU A 211 26.52 -4.63 4.76
CA LEU A 211 27.20 -4.03 5.90
C LEU A 211 27.05 -2.51 5.88
N LEU A 212 26.85 -1.95 7.06
CA LEU A 212 26.90 -0.54 7.34
C LEU A 212 28.00 -0.30 8.39
N ASP A 213 29.04 0.46 8.02
CA ASP A 213 30.25 0.67 8.82
C ASP A 213 30.90 -0.64 9.31
N GLY A 214 30.84 -1.69 8.48
CA GLY A 214 31.40 -3.01 8.78
C GLY A 214 30.52 -3.92 9.65
N VAL A 215 29.36 -3.44 10.10
CA VAL A 215 28.36 -4.22 10.85
C VAL A 215 27.21 -4.61 9.93
N ASP A 216 26.77 -5.86 10.00
CA ASP A 216 25.62 -6.33 9.21
C ASP A 216 24.33 -5.57 9.56
N ILE A 217 23.61 -5.07 8.55
CA ILE A 217 22.34 -4.34 8.71
C ILE A 217 21.29 -5.16 9.48
N GLN A 218 21.38 -6.49 9.44
CA GLN A 218 20.47 -7.39 10.17
C GLN A 218 20.65 -7.32 11.70
N LYS A 219 21.82 -6.86 12.17
CA LYS A 219 22.14 -6.74 13.60
C LYS A 219 21.69 -5.42 14.22
N PHE A 220 21.31 -4.44 13.40
CA PHE A 220 20.83 -3.14 13.89
C PHE A 220 19.36 -3.21 14.28
N GLN A 221 18.98 -2.35 15.22
CA GLN A 221 17.58 -2.05 15.48
C GLN A 221 16.97 -1.42 14.21
N VAL A 222 15.90 -2.01 13.69
CA VAL A 222 15.33 -1.61 12.38
C VAL A 222 14.88 -0.16 12.38
N ARG A 223 14.27 0.29 13.49
CA ARG A 223 13.84 1.69 13.67
C ARG A 223 15.02 2.64 13.58
N TRP A 224 16.10 2.37 14.31
CA TRP A 224 17.33 3.17 14.29
C TRP A 224 17.99 3.15 12.91
N LEU A 225 18.12 1.98 12.27
CA LEU A 225 18.72 1.85 10.93
C LEU A 225 18.00 2.77 9.92
N ARG A 226 16.67 2.68 9.90
CA ARG A 226 15.86 3.52 9.02
C ARG A 226 15.97 4.99 9.40
N GLN A 227 16.19 5.34 10.67
CA GLN A 227 16.41 6.74 11.09
C GLN A 227 17.64 7.38 10.46
N GLN A 228 18.69 6.59 10.22
CA GLN A 228 19.92 7.08 9.58
C GLN A 228 19.76 7.30 8.06
N MET A 229 18.63 6.91 7.48
CA MET A 229 18.35 6.94 6.05
C MET A 229 17.20 7.91 5.69
N GLY A 230 17.39 8.70 4.64
CA GLY A 230 16.36 9.53 4.02
C GLY A 230 15.99 9.00 2.65
N LEU A 231 14.75 8.54 2.48
CA LEU A 231 14.25 8.02 1.19
C LEU A 231 13.47 9.11 0.43
N VAL A 232 13.80 9.27 -0.84
CA VAL A 232 13.03 10.03 -1.82
C VAL A 232 12.66 9.11 -2.97
N SER A 233 11.38 8.72 -3.03
CA SER A 233 10.84 7.81 -4.05
C SER A 233 10.40 8.54 -5.33
N GLN A 234 10.21 7.78 -6.40
CA GLN A 234 9.75 8.24 -7.71
C GLN A 234 8.41 8.97 -7.63
N GLU A 235 7.43 8.36 -6.97
CA GLU A 235 6.12 8.94 -6.70
C GLU A 235 5.97 9.21 -5.19
N PRO A 236 6.21 10.44 -4.73
CA PRO A 236 6.18 10.76 -3.32
C PRO A 236 4.74 10.79 -2.81
N ALA A 237 4.44 9.90 -1.86
CA ALA A 237 3.20 9.96 -1.11
C ALA A 237 3.23 11.12 -0.11
N LEU A 238 2.20 11.96 -0.16
CA LEU A 238 1.88 12.97 0.86
C LEU A 238 0.61 12.54 1.59
N PHE A 239 0.64 12.57 2.91
CA PHE A 239 -0.52 12.26 3.73
C PHE A 239 -1.56 13.39 3.66
N ASN A 240 -2.82 13.04 3.91
CA ASN A 240 -3.96 13.97 3.99
C ASN A 240 -3.84 14.88 5.22
N ASP A 241 -2.89 15.81 5.20
CA ASP A 241 -2.53 16.72 6.29
C ASP A 241 -1.85 17.98 5.72
N THR A 242 -1.45 18.91 6.57
CA THR A 242 -0.72 20.13 6.19
C THR A 242 0.65 19.81 5.57
N ILE A 243 1.18 20.73 4.77
CA ILE A 243 2.56 20.64 4.26
C ILE A 243 3.55 20.58 5.43
N ARG A 244 3.30 21.36 6.49
CA ARG A 244 4.06 21.33 7.75
C ARG A 244 4.15 19.92 8.33
N ALA A 245 3.01 19.26 8.53
CA ALA A 245 2.95 17.92 9.09
C ALA A 245 3.67 16.89 8.20
N ASN A 246 3.53 17.02 6.87
CA ASN A 246 4.23 16.16 5.93
C ASN A 246 5.76 16.30 5.98
N ILE A 247 6.29 17.51 6.20
CA ILE A 247 7.74 17.73 6.38
C ILE A 247 8.18 17.21 7.76
N ALA A 248 7.43 17.55 8.81
CA ALA A 248 7.72 17.16 10.19
C ALA A 248 7.72 15.63 10.38
N TYR A 249 6.91 14.89 9.60
CA TYR A 249 6.82 13.44 9.64
C TYR A 249 8.18 12.71 9.52
N GLY A 250 9.17 13.35 8.89
CA GLY A 250 10.51 12.78 8.74
C GLY A 250 11.31 12.70 10.05
N LYS A 251 10.99 13.52 11.06
CA LYS A 251 11.76 13.65 12.31
C LYS A 251 10.99 13.04 13.48
N GLU A 252 11.67 12.20 14.25
CA GLU A 252 11.06 11.53 15.41
C GLU A 252 10.92 12.45 16.62
N ALA A 253 11.90 13.33 16.83
CA ALA A 253 11.78 14.43 17.78
C ALA A 253 10.87 15.52 17.20
N GLU A 254 10.17 16.24 18.07
CA GLU A 254 9.28 17.35 17.68
C GLU A 254 10.05 18.35 16.81
N ALA A 255 9.69 18.42 15.53
CA ALA A 255 10.36 19.28 14.57
C ALA A 255 10.00 20.73 14.88
N THR A 256 11.01 21.56 15.16
CA THR A 256 10.78 22.98 15.38
C THR A 256 10.40 23.66 14.05
N GLU A 257 9.70 24.79 14.14
CA GLU A 257 9.40 25.63 12.98
C GLU A 257 10.65 25.97 12.15
N SER A 258 11.77 26.23 12.83
CA SER A 258 13.05 26.52 12.19
C SER A 258 13.57 25.33 11.38
N ASP A 259 13.43 24.10 11.91
CA ASP A 259 13.85 22.88 11.20
C ASP A 259 13.04 22.69 9.91
N ILE A 260 11.72 22.87 10.00
CA ILE A 260 10.80 22.70 8.87
C ILE A 260 11.11 23.71 7.77
N VAL A 261 11.30 24.99 8.13
CA VAL A 261 11.62 26.05 7.17
C VAL A 261 13.00 25.84 6.55
N SER A 262 14.00 25.45 7.35
CA SER A 262 15.36 25.15 6.86
C SER A 262 15.34 23.98 5.86
N ALA A 263 14.66 22.89 6.20
CA ALA A 263 14.51 21.73 5.32
C ALA A 263 13.78 22.10 4.01
N ALA A 264 12.73 22.92 4.09
CA ALA A 264 12.01 23.42 2.92
C ALA A 264 12.86 24.37 2.06
N GLN A 265 13.77 25.16 2.64
CA GLN A 265 14.71 25.99 1.89
C GLN A 265 15.75 25.15 1.16
N LEU A 266 16.33 24.15 1.84
CA LEU A 266 17.28 23.21 1.24
C LEU A 266 16.65 22.45 0.07
N ALA A 267 15.37 22.07 0.20
CA ALA A 267 14.61 21.39 -0.83
C ALA A 267 14.04 22.29 -1.93
N ASN A 268 14.37 23.60 -1.97
CA ASN A 268 13.78 24.60 -2.87
C ASN A 268 12.23 24.65 -2.82
N ALA A 269 11.64 24.25 -1.69
CA ALA A 269 10.19 24.20 -1.48
C ALA A 269 9.63 25.49 -0.87
N HIS A 270 10.42 26.19 -0.05
CA HIS A 270 9.97 27.35 0.72
C HIS A 270 9.26 28.41 -0.13
N LYS A 271 9.82 28.78 -1.28
CA LYS A 271 9.27 29.83 -2.15
C LYS A 271 7.85 29.53 -2.62
N PHE A 272 7.58 28.30 -3.07
CA PHE A 272 6.24 27.96 -3.54
C PHE A 272 5.28 27.77 -2.37
N ILE A 273 5.74 27.17 -1.26
CA ILE A 273 4.91 26.99 -0.06
C ILE A 273 4.44 28.35 0.45
N SER A 274 5.35 29.33 0.57
CA SER A 274 5.02 30.69 1.01
C SER A 274 4.14 31.47 0.03
N SER A 275 4.03 31.04 -1.22
CA SER A 275 3.11 31.65 -2.20
C SER A 275 1.68 31.11 -2.11
N LEU A 276 1.46 30.00 -1.39
CA LEU A 276 0.13 29.45 -1.15
C LEU A 276 -0.63 30.32 -0.16
N GLN A 277 -1.96 30.40 -0.32
CA GLN A 277 -2.83 31.22 0.52
C GLN A 277 -2.70 30.91 2.03
N GLN A 278 -2.51 29.63 2.37
CA GLN A 278 -2.34 29.16 3.76
C GLN A 278 -0.89 28.78 4.09
N GLY A 279 0.07 29.08 3.21
CA GLY A 279 1.47 28.78 3.44
C GLY A 279 1.72 27.30 3.75
N TYR A 280 2.46 27.05 4.83
CA TYR A 280 2.75 25.71 5.36
C TYR A 280 1.53 24.98 5.94
N ASP A 281 0.47 25.70 6.29
CA ASP A 281 -0.76 25.13 6.85
C ASP A 281 -1.75 24.71 5.75
N THR A 282 -1.35 24.83 4.48
CA THR A 282 -2.12 24.29 3.35
C THR A 282 -2.25 22.77 3.48
N VAL A 283 -3.49 22.27 3.50
CA VAL A 283 -3.78 20.83 3.52
C VAL A 283 -3.54 20.23 2.13
N VAL A 284 -2.77 19.16 2.07
CA VAL A 284 -2.42 18.41 0.85
C VAL A 284 -2.84 16.94 0.96
N GLY A 285 -2.73 16.17 -0.11
CA GLY A 285 -3.12 14.75 -0.17
C GLY A 285 -4.26 14.49 -1.16
N GLU A 286 -4.87 13.31 -1.12
CA GLU A 286 -6.02 12.93 -1.96
C GLU A 286 -7.23 13.88 -1.81
N ARG A 287 -7.44 14.42 -0.60
CA ARG A 287 -8.58 15.32 -0.29
C ARG A 287 -8.19 16.80 -0.18
N GLY A 288 -6.91 17.12 -0.29
CA GLY A 288 -6.37 18.47 -0.12
C GLY A 288 -6.07 19.19 -1.44
N ALA A 289 -5.32 20.29 -1.35
CA ALA A 289 -4.80 21.00 -2.50
C ALA A 289 -3.89 20.09 -3.33
N GLN A 290 -4.10 20.09 -4.65
CA GLN A 290 -3.27 19.33 -5.58
C GLN A 290 -1.97 20.09 -5.86
N LEU A 291 -0.86 19.54 -5.37
CA LEU A 291 0.48 19.98 -5.74
C LEU A 291 0.90 19.36 -7.07
N SER A 292 1.69 20.09 -7.87
CA SER A 292 2.33 19.51 -9.07
C SER A 292 3.31 18.41 -8.67
N GLY A 293 3.67 17.51 -9.60
CA GLY A 293 4.65 16.44 -9.34
C GLY A 293 5.96 16.98 -8.75
N GLY A 294 6.50 18.07 -9.32
CA GLY A 294 7.73 18.70 -8.84
C GLY A 294 7.59 19.37 -7.47
N GLN A 295 6.40 19.91 -7.14
CA GLN A 295 6.12 20.41 -5.79
C GLN A 295 6.05 19.27 -4.78
N LYS A 296 5.36 18.16 -5.10
CA LYS A 296 5.30 16.97 -4.25
C LYS A 296 6.71 16.40 -3.98
N GLN A 297 7.55 16.36 -5.01
CA GLN A 297 8.94 15.90 -4.88
C GLN A 297 9.74 16.77 -3.91
N ARG A 298 9.64 18.10 -4.03
CA ARG A 298 10.34 19.03 -3.13
C ARG A 298 9.86 18.93 -1.69
N VAL A 299 8.58 18.68 -1.44
CA VAL A 299 8.08 18.38 -0.08
C VAL A 299 8.67 17.06 0.44
N ALA A 300 8.76 16.02 -0.40
CA ALA A 300 9.37 14.76 0.01
C ALA A 300 10.88 14.87 0.28
N ILE A 301 11.60 15.68 -0.50
CA ILE A 301 13.01 16.00 -0.23
C ILE A 301 13.12 16.75 1.11
N ALA A 302 12.27 17.75 1.36
CA ALA A 302 12.26 18.45 2.65
C ALA A 302 12.00 17.48 3.81
N ARG A 303 11.06 16.54 3.66
CA ARG A 303 10.79 15.47 4.64
C ARG A 303 12.01 14.58 4.88
N ALA A 304 12.73 14.19 3.83
CA ALA A 304 13.94 13.38 3.96
C ALA A 304 15.08 14.16 4.65
N VAL A 305 15.19 15.46 4.38
CA VAL A 305 16.23 16.35 4.95
C VAL A 305 15.94 16.74 6.39
N ALA A 306 14.68 16.95 6.77
CA ALA A 306 14.27 17.33 8.12
C ALA A 306 14.72 16.32 9.19
N LYS A 307 14.95 15.07 8.77
CA LYS A 307 15.47 13.97 9.58
C LYS A 307 16.98 14.05 9.86
N ASP A 308 17.69 14.85 9.07
CA ASP A 308 19.16 14.90 9.01
C ASP A 308 19.85 13.52 8.88
N PRO A 309 19.55 12.76 7.82
CA PRO A 309 20.07 11.41 7.66
C PRO A 309 21.55 11.43 7.26
N ARG A 310 22.29 10.38 7.65
CA ARG A 310 23.66 10.13 7.18
C ARG A 310 23.70 9.55 5.76
N ILE A 311 22.65 8.83 5.40
CA ILE A 311 22.50 8.15 4.10
C ILE A 311 21.27 8.70 3.38
N LEU A 312 21.45 9.13 2.14
CA LEU A 312 20.37 9.58 1.26
C LEU A 312 20.12 8.53 0.18
N LEU A 313 18.87 8.11 0.03
CA LEU A 313 18.43 7.11 -0.94
C LEU A 313 17.47 7.79 -1.93
N LEU A 314 17.88 7.91 -3.19
CA LEU A 314 17.13 8.57 -4.24
C LEU A 314 16.70 7.53 -5.27
N ASP A 315 15.40 7.24 -5.35
CA ASP A 315 14.84 6.25 -6.26
C ASP A 315 14.07 6.96 -7.38
N GLU A 316 14.73 7.19 -8.53
CA GLU A 316 14.15 7.86 -9.71
C GLU A 316 13.43 9.20 -9.42
N ALA A 317 13.98 10.00 -8.51
CA ALA A 317 13.35 11.21 -7.99
C ALA A 317 13.00 12.31 -9.04
N THR A 318 13.45 12.17 -10.30
CA THR A 318 13.24 13.16 -11.38
C THR A 318 12.53 12.59 -12.61
N SER A 319 12.10 11.32 -12.62
CA SER A 319 11.63 10.67 -13.85
C SER A 319 10.28 11.18 -14.35
N ALA A 320 9.40 11.67 -13.48
CA ALA A 320 8.03 12.12 -13.80
C ALA A 320 7.84 13.65 -13.82
N LEU A 321 8.90 14.44 -14.07
CA LEU A 321 8.88 15.90 -13.97
C LEU A 321 9.05 16.62 -15.31
N ASP A 322 8.42 17.79 -15.43
CA ASP A 322 8.72 18.76 -16.49
C ASP A 322 10.14 19.35 -16.32
N ALA A 323 10.70 19.92 -17.38
CA ALA A 323 12.10 20.35 -17.41
C ALA A 323 12.45 21.47 -16.42
N GLU A 324 11.50 22.36 -16.09
CA GLU A 324 11.73 23.45 -15.12
C GLU A 324 11.73 22.91 -13.69
N SER A 325 10.73 22.09 -13.36
CA SER A 325 10.59 21.40 -12.08
C SER A 325 11.76 20.45 -11.83
N GLU A 326 12.21 19.75 -12.87
CA GLU A 326 13.35 18.83 -12.80
C GLU A 326 14.62 19.56 -12.37
N ARG A 327 14.95 20.71 -12.97
CA ARG A 327 16.13 21.49 -12.58
C ARG A 327 16.04 21.92 -11.12
N ALA A 328 14.90 22.45 -10.70
CA ALA A 328 14.70 22.89 -9.33
C ALA A 328 14.82 21.75 -8.30
N VAL A 329 14.39 20.53 -8.67
CA VAL A 329 14.52 19.31 -7.87
C VAL A 329 15.96 18.81 -7.87
N GLN A 330 16.64 18.76 -9.01
CA GLN A 330 18.03 18.32 -9.11
C GLN A 330 18.96 19.23 -8.29
N ASP A 331 18.80 20.55 -8.40
CA ASP A 331 19.57 21.53 -7.60
C ASP A 331 19.40 21.30 -6.09
N ALA A 332 18.20 20.90 -5.66
CA ALA A 332 17.93 20.57 -4.27
C ALA A 332 18.60 19.25 -3.87
N LEU A 333 18.54 18.22 -4.72
CA LEU A 333 19.18 16.93 -4.47
C LEU A 333 20.70 17.06 -4.39
N ASP A 334 21.33 17.80 -5.30
CA ASP A 334 22.78 18.02 -5.32
C ASP A 334 23.26 18.72 -4.03
N ARG A 335 22.50 19.72 -3.56
CA ARG A 335 22.79 20.43 -2.30
C ARG A 335 22.71 19.50 -1.09
N VAL A 336 21.71 18.61 -1.06
CA VAL A 336 21.48 17.70 0.06
C VAL A 336 22.49 16.55 0.06
N ALA A 337 22.90 16.08 -1.12
CA ALA A 337 23.83 14.98 -1.30
C ALA A 337 25.28 15.32 -0.91
N ALA A 338 25.70 16.59 -1.04
CA ALA A 338 27.09 17.02 -0.85
C ALA A 338 27.73 16.66 0.51
N SER A 339 26.94 16.41 1.55
CA SER A 339 27.42 16.08 2.90
C SER A 339 27.00 14.69 3.38
N ARG A 340 26.48 13.82 2.49
CA ARG A 340 25.83 12.55 2.85
C ARG A 340 26.26 11.44 1.92
N THR A 341 26.36 10.21 2.44
CA THR A 341 26.47 9.04 1.58
C THR A 341 25.20 8.93 0.77
N THR A 342 25.30 8.97 -0.56
CA THR A 342 24.11 9.05 -1.42
C THR A 342 24.07 7.88 -2.38
N VAL A 343 22.96 7.14 -2.39
CA VAL A 343 22.68 6.09 -3.37
C VAL A 343 21.58 6.59 -4.29
N VAL A 344 21.88 6.71 -5.58
CA VAL A 344 20.94 7.22 -6.58
C VAL A 344 20.63 6.15 -7.60
N VAL A 345 19.36 5.78 -7.71
CA VAL A 345 18.84 5.03 -8.86
C VAL A 345 18.40 6.05 -9.89
N ALA A 346 19.13 6.12 -11.00
CA ALA A 346 18.91 7.14 -12.02
C ALA A 346 18.55 6.52 -13.37
N HIS A 347 17.55 7.12 -14.01
CA HIS A 347 17.17 6.87 -15.40
C HIS A 347 17.61 8.03 -16.34
N ARG A 348 18.07 9.15 -15.78
CA ARG A 348 18.47 10.35 -16.53
C ARG A 348 19.98 10.55 -16.48
N LEU A 349 20.56 10.86 -17.64
CA LEU A 349 22.00 11.03 -17.81
C LEU A 349 22.57 12.19 -16.97
N SER A 350 21.79 13.26 -16.82
CA SER A 350 22.14 14.46 -16.04
C SER A 350 22.47 14.10 -14.59
N THR A 351 21.61 13.30 -13.95
CA THR A 351 21.78 12.85 -12.57
C THR A 351 22.96 11.87 -12.43
N VAL A 352 23.18 11.00 -13.42
CA VAL A 352 24.27 10.01 -13.40
C VAL A 352 25.65 10.65 -13.54
N ARG A 353 25.78 11.69 -14.39
CA ARG A 353 27.07 12.32 -14.71
C ARG A 353 27.72 13.00 -13.49
N GLY A 354 26.91 13.48 -12.55
CA GLY A 354 27.38 14.13 -11.32
C GLY A 354 27.83 13.18 -10.20
N ALA A 355 27.66 11.86 -10.36
CA ALA A 355 28.03 10.89 -9.33
C ALA A 355 29.55 10.67 -9.25
N ASP A 356 30.06 10.47 -8.02
CA ASP A 356 31.47 10.10 -7.81
C ASP A 356 31.80 8.74 -8.42
N VAL A 357 30.85 7.80 -8.35
CA VAL A 357 30.98 6.44 -8.91
C VAL A 357 29.66 6.02 -9.51
N ILE A 358 29.72 5.41 -10.69
CA ILE A 358 28.59 4.79 -11.37
C ILE A 358 28.82 3.29 -11.31
N ALA A 359 27.78 2.54 -10.93
CA ALA A 359 27.77 1.08 -10.92
C ALA A 359 26.64 0.57 -11.83
N VAL A 360 27.01 -0.19 -12.85
CA VAL A 360 26.08 -0.75 -13.83
C VAL A 360 25.61 -2.12 -13.33
N VAL A 361 24.30 -2.22 -13.06
CA VAL A 361 23.62 -3.45 -12.65
C VAL A 361 23.06 -4.16 -13.88
N LYS A 362 23.51 -5.38 -14.11
CA LYS A 362 23.03 -6.25 -15.20
C LYS A 362 23.00 -7.70 -14.72
N ASP A 363 21.92 -8.41 -15.05
CA ASP A 363 21.72 -9.83 -14.72
C ASP A 363 22.00 -10.15 -13.24
N GLY A 364 21.62 -9.23 -12.34
CA GLY A 364 21.75 -9.41 -10.90
C GLY A 364 23.16 -9.23 -10.32
N ALA A 365 24.10 -8.66 -11.07
CA ALA A 365 25.46 -8.36 -10.61
C ALA A 365 25.92 -6.96 -11.07
N ILE A 366 27.00 -6.45 -10.46
CA ILE A 366 27.69 -5.24 -10.94
C ILE A 366 28.67 -5.64 -12.04
N VAL A 367 28.40 -5.21 -13.28
CA VAL A 367 29.24 -5.55 -14.44
C VAL A 367 30.30 -4.49 -14.74
N GLU A 368 30.04 -3.24 -14.40
CA GLU A 368 30.96 -2.11 -14.59
C GLU A 368 30.88 -1.14 -13.43
N ARG A 369 32.02 -0.56 -13.05
CA ARG A 369 32.12 0.45 -12.01
C ARG A 369 33.21 1.47 -12.34
N GLY A 370 32.89 2.76 -12.24
CA GLY A 370 33.86 3.83 -12.51
C GLY A 370 33.22 5.21 -12.55
N THR A 371 34.01 6.22 -12.91
CA THR A 371 33.49 7.57 -13.21
C THR A 371 32.84 7.61 -14.58
N HIS A 372 32.01 8.62 -14.84
CA HIS A 372 31.37 8.82 -16.15
C HIS A 372 32.38 8.76 -17.31
N ASP A 373 33.46 9.54 -17.21
CA ASP A 373 34.47 9.65 -18.27
C ASP A 373 35.23 8.34 -18.49
N ALA A 374 35.45 7.56 -17.43
CA ALA A 374 36.12 6.25 -17.53
C ALA A 374 35.21 5.22 -18.22
N LEU A 375 33.93 5.17 -17.84
CA LEU A 375 32.98 4.18 -18.34
C LEU A 375 32.55 4.45 -19.79
N ILE A 376 32.41 5.72 -20.18
CA ILE A 376 32.01 6.07 -21.56
C ILE A 376 33.12 5.79 -22.58
N ALA A 377 34.39 5.79 -22.15
CA ALA A 377 35.54 5.47 -22.97
C ALA A 377 35.68 3.96 -23.26
N VAL A 378 34.98 3.10 -22.52
CA VAL A 378 35.01 1.64 -22.72
C VAL A 378 34.23 1.28 -23.99
N LYS A 379 34.95 0.85 -25.04
CA LYS A 379 34.33 0.40 -26.30
C LYS A 379 33.49 -0.85 -26.05
N GLY A 380 32.19 -0.78 -26.37
CA GLY A 380 31.25 -1.87 -26.14
C GLY A 380 30.88 -2.08 -24.67
N GLY A 381 31.20 -1.12 -23.79
CA GLY A 381 30.83 -1.17 -22.38
C GLY A 381 29.32 -1.04 -22.17
N ALA A 382 28.80 -1.72 -21.15
CA ALA A 382 27.40 -1.71 -20.77
C ALA A 382 26.91 -0.29 -20.47
N TYR A 383 27.72 0.53 -19.80
CA TYR A 383 27.38 1.93 -19.53
C TYR A 383 27.25 2.76 -20.82
N ALA A 384 28.24 2.66 -21.72
CA ALA A 384 28.26 3.41 -22.98
C ALA A 384 27.06 3.03 -23.87
N SER A 385 26.68 1.75 -23.91
CA SER A 385 25.48 1.29 -24.61
C SER A 385 24.19 1.87 -24.03
N LEU A 386 24.06 1.91 -22.69
CA LEU A 386 22.90 2.51 -22.01
C LEU A 386 22.79 4.01 -22.31
N VAL A 387 23.91 4.73 -22.31
CA VAL A 387 23.99 6.17 -22.63
C VAL A 387 23.58 6.44 -24.07
N ALA A 388 24.06 5.63 -25.02
CA ALA A 388 23.74 5.77 -26.43
C ALA A 388 22.23 5.54 -26.70
N LEU A 389 21.64 4.53 -26.06
CA LEU A 389 20.20 4.26 -26.14
C LEU A 389 19.36 5.42 -25.59
N HIS A 390 19.73 5.98 -24.43
CA HIS A 390 19.02 7.12 -23.82
C HIS A 390 19.13 8.40 -24.66
N SER A 391 20.28 8.60 -25.30
CA SER A 391 20.52 9.77 -26.15
C SER A 391 19.72 9.68 -27.46
N ALA A 392 19.55 8.46 -28.01
CA ALA A 392 18.70 8.22 -29.16
C ALA A 392 17.20 8.45 -28.83
N SER A 393 16.73 7.98 -27.67
CA SER A 393 15.33 8.18 -27.24
C SER A 393 14.98 9.62 -26.87
N ALA A 394 15.95 10.43 -26.46
CA ALA A 394 15.73 11.86 -26.17
C ALA A 394 15.70 12.74 -27.44
N SER A 395 16.12 12.20 -28.58
CA SER A 395 16.14 12.89 -29.88
C SER A 395 14.96 12.54 -30.81
N SER A 396 14.05 11.68 -30.34
CA SER A 396 12.77 11.32 -30.97
C SER A 396 11.62 11.86 -30.15
#